data_AF-A0A0N0GQ21-F1
#
_entry.id   AF-A0A0N0GQ21-F1
#
_cell.length_a   1.000
_cell.length_b   1.000
_cell.length_c   1.000
_cell.angle_alpha   90.00
_cell.angle_beta   90.00
_cell.angle_gamma   90.00
#
_symmetry.space_group_name_H-M   'P 1'
#
loop_
_entity.id
_entity.type
_entity.pdbx_description
1 polymer ?
#
loop_
_entity_poly.entity_id
_entity_poly.type
_entity_poly.pdbx_seq_one_letter_code
_entity_poly.pdbx_strand_id
1 'polypeptide(L)'
;MSTTAFLQKFEGGNEAVVALDDVLPFLSEHSGVEQPDVSAAIALPAGIANSVRVIGDGQGGVLCLSLTDPSASRDFQDFAFEAMVRFGFSLFFDDLATIYSASPDSDDIPKALLRDSVNGVKRVYRANQIG
;
A
#
# COMPACT_ATOMS: atom_id res chain seq x y z
N MET A 1 14.81 -14.72 1.29
CA MET A 1 14.50 -13.44 0.60
C MET A 1 13.37 -12.80 1.36
N SER A 2 13.47 -11.51 1.68
CA SER A 2 12.38 -10.76 2.28
C SER A 2 11.38 -10.38 1.18
N THR A 3 10.09 -10.44 1.47
CA THR A 3 9.03 -10.03 0.54
C THR A 3 8.69 -8.56 0.81
N THR A 4 8.48 -7.78 -0.25
CA THR A 4 8.01 -6.40 -0.11
C THR A 4 6.62 -6.24 -0.70
N ALA A 5 5.71 -5.61 0.05
CA ALA A 5 4.43 -5.13 -0.44
C ALA A 5 4.48 -3.62 -0.65
N PHE A 6 3.81 -3.15 -1.69
CA PHE A 6 3.70 -1.74 -2.03
C PHE A 6 2.23 -1.34 -2.03
N LEU A 7 1.91 -0.27 -1.31
CA LEU A 7 0.63 0.43 -1.42
C LEU A 7 0.88 1.75 -2.14
N GLN A 8 0.27 1.94 -3.30
CA GLN A 8 0.54 3.08 -4.15
C GLN A 8 -0.72 3.56 -4.88
N LYS A 9 -0.89 4.87 -4.98
CA LYS A 9 -2.05 5.47 -5.67
C LYS A 9 -1.68 5.69 -7.13
N PHE A 10 -2.65 5.42 -8.00
CA PHE A 10 -2.54 5.77 -9.41
C PHE A 10 -3.79 6.50 -9.86
N GLU A 11 -3.62 7.44 -10.81
CA GLU A 11 -4.71 8.16 -11.46
C GLU A 11 -4.38 8.34 -12.94
N GLY A 12 -5.27 7.91 -13.83
CA GLY A 12 -5.07 8.04 -15.28
C GLY A 12 -3.79 7.38 -15.81
N GLY A 13 -3.35 6.27 -15.20
CA GLY A 13 -2.17 5.52 -15.59
C GLY A 13 -0.84 6.08 -15.07
N ASN A 14 -0.86 7.08 -14.18
CA ASN A 14 0.32 7.69 -13.57
C ASN A 14 0.29 7.54 -12.05
N GLU A 15 1.47 7.62 -11.43
CA GLU A 15 1.58 7.70 -9.98
C GLU A 15 0.88 8.97 -9.48
N ALA A 16 0.08 8.81 -8.43
CA ALA A 16 -0.61 9.91 -7.79
C ALA A 16 -0.15 10.06 -6.34
N VAL A 17 -0.15 11.29 -5.84
CA VAL A 17 0.25 11.59 -4.47
C VAL A 17 -0.95 11.61 -3.53
N VAL A 18 -0.71 11.21 -2.29
CA VAL A 18 -1.62 11.37 -1.15
C VAL A 18 -0.98 12.33 -0.17
N ALA A 19 -1.72 13.23 0.46
CA ALA A 19 -1.14 14.16 1.41
C ALA A 19 -0.52 13.40 2.60
N LEU A 20 0.71 13.75 2.98
CA LEU A 20 1.38 13.12 4.13
C LEU A 20 0.60 13.32 5.42
N ASP A 21 -0.04 14.47 5.59
CA ASP A 21 -0.89 14.79 6.75
C ASP A 21 -2.11 13.85 6.88
N ASP A 22 -2.57 13.23 5.79
CA ASP A 22 -3.64 12.23 5.82
C ASP A 22 -3.11 10.82 6.15
N VAL A 23 -1.90 10.51 5.69
CA VAL A 23 -1.26 9.19 5.86
C VAL A 23 -0.65 9.04 7.26
N LEU A 24 -0.11 10.11 7.83
CA LEU A 24 0.54 10.08 9.14
C LEU A 24 -0.38 9.57 10.26
N PRO A 25 -1.61 10.09 10.45
CA PRO A 25 -2.53 9.58 11.46
C PRO A 25 -2.85 8.09 11.29
N PHE A 26 -2.98 7.63 10.05
CA PHE A 26 -3.19 6.22 9.74
C PHE A 26 -1.99 5.36 10.18
N LEU A 27 -0.77 5.81 9.88
CA LEU A 27 0.43 5.09 10.34
C LEU A 27 0.57 5.12 11.86
N SER A 28 0.20 6.22 12.53
CA SER A 28 0.19 6.29 13.99
C SER A 28 -0.82 5.31 14.61
N GLU A 29 -2.02 5.21 14.03
CA GLU A 29 -3.09 4.28 14.45
C GLU A 29 -2.62 2.82 14.40
N HIS A 30 -1.94 2.43 13.31
CA HIS A 30 -1.53 1.04 13.07
C HIS A 30 -0.16 0.67 13.65
N SER A 31 0.74 1.63 13.86
CA SER A 31 2.05 1.38 14.49
C SER A 31 2.01 1.49 16.02
N GLY A 32 1.04 2.21 16.57
CA GLY A 32 1.00 2.58 17.99
C GLY A 32 2.02 3.68 18.37
N VAL A 33 2.68 4.30 17.39
CA VAL A 33 3.61 5.42 17.59
C VAL A 33 2.86 6.72 17.29
N GLU A 34 2.75 7.63 18.26
CA GLU A 34 1.98 8.88 18.06
C GLU A 34 2.53 9.76 16.93
N GLN A 35 3.87 9.85 16.80
CA GLN A 35 4.55 10.68 15.82
C GLN A 35 5.65 9.88 15.10
N PRO A 36 5.29 9.09 14.08
CA PRO A 36 6.26 8.26 13.37
C PRO A 36 7.24 9.12 12.58
N ASP A 37 8.53 8.81 12.68
CA ASP A 37 9.58 9.42 11.87
C ASP A 37 9.56 8.83 10.45
N VAL A 38 8.98 9.58 9.52
CA VAL A 38 8.84 9.18 8.11
C VAL A 38 10.15 9.17 7.33
N SER A 39 11.24 9.71 7.90
CA SER A 39 12.58 9.59 7.32
C SER A 39 13.20 8.21 7.59
N ALA A 40 12.61 7.44 8.51
CA ALA A 40 13.05 6.10 8.90
C ALA A 40 12.01 5.03 8.54
N ALA A 41 12.40 3.77 8.69
CA ALA A 41 11.43 2.66 8.67
C ALA A 41 10.65 2.66 9.98
N ILE A 42 9.32 2.68 9.90
CA ILE A 42 8.41 2.66 11.03
C ILE A 42 8.10 1.20 11.35
N ALA A 43 8.40 0.76 12.56
CA ALA A 43 8.05 -0.58 13.00
C ALA A 43 6.52 -0.75 13.04
N LEU A 44 6.04 -1.89 12.55
CA LEU A 44 4.64 -2.25 12.61
C LEU A 44 4.44 -3.46 13.53
N PRO A 45 3.22 -3.67 14.05
CA PRO A 45 2.88 -4.91 14.73
C PRO A 45 3.14 -6.13 13.82
N ALA A 46 3.60 -7.23 14.43
CA ALA A 46 3.95 -8.47 13.70
C ALA A 46 2.79 -9.08 12.88
N GLY A 47 1.55 -8.71 13.17
CA GLY A 47 0.38 -9.10 12.39
C GLY A 47 0.28 -8.39 11.03
N ILE A 48 0.96 -7.27 10.84
CA ILE A 48 0.88 -6.44 9.63
C ILE A 48 2.12 -6.64 8.75
N ALA A 49 3.28 -6.21 9.24
CA ALA A 49 4.57 -6.32 8.54
C ALA A 49 5.70 -6.06 9.56
N ASN A 50 6.95 -6.33 9.19
CA ASN A 50 8.09 -5.96 10.05
C ASN A 50 8.24 -4.43 10.16
N SER A 51 8.09 -3.72 9.04
CA SER A 51 8.15 -2.26 9.01
C SER A 51 7.50 -1.68 7.76
N VAL A 52 7.17 -0.39 7.81
CA VAL A 52 6.75 0.40 6.64
C VAL A 52 7.70 1.59 6.43
N ARG A 53 8.02 1.88 5.17
CA ARG A 53 8.68 3.12 4.76
C ARG A 53 7.72 3.97 3.95
N VAL A 54 7.71 5.26 4.22
CA VAL A 54 6.99 6.25 3.43
C VAL A 54 7.91 6.74 2.32
N ILE A 55 7.50 6.56 1.07
CA ILE A 55 8.18 7.09 -0.10
C ILE A 55 7.42 8.33 -0.54
N GLY A 56 8.03 9.49 -0.32
CA GLY A 56 7.40 10.79 -0.62
C GLY A 56 7.86 11.41 -1.93
N ASP A 57 7.15 12.46 -2.35
CA ASP A 57 7.47 13.29 -3.52
C ASP A 57 8.47 14.44 -3.23
N GLY A 58 8.87 14.60 -1.96
CA GLY A 58 9.74 15.67 -1.49
C GLY A 58 9.03 17.02 -1.23
N GLN A 59 7.71 17.11 -1.43
CA GLN A 59 6.89 18.30 -1.21
C GLN A 59 5.79 18.10 -0.16
N GLY A 60 5.80 16.95 0.54
CA GLY A 60 4.78 16.61 1.55
C GLY A 60 3.69 15.68 1.02
N GLY A 61 3.85 15.11 -0.17
CA GLY A 61 3.05 14.02 -0.70
C GLY A 61 3.70 12.66 -0.46
N VAL A 62 2.86 11.64 -0.38
CA VAL A 62 3.20 10.21 -0.32
C VAL A 62 2.89 9.59 -1.66
N LEU A 63 3.92 9.05 -2.32
CA LEU A 63 3.79 8.28 -3.55
C LEU A 63 3.50 6.82 -3.24
N CYS A 64 4.17 6.25 -2.24
CA CYS A 64 4.07 4.83 -1.94
C CYS A 64 4.36 4.53 -0.45
N LEU A 65 3.70 3.53 0.09
CA LEU A 65 4.09 2.85 1.32
C LEU A 65 4.72 1.51 0.97
N SER A 66 5.98 1.32 1.37
CA SER A 66 6.72 0.08 1.17
C SER A 66 6.76 -0.71 2.48
N LEU A 67 6.09 -1.87 2.51
CA LEU A 67 6.03 -2.76 3.67
C LEU A 67 7.02 -3.91 3.51
N THR A 68 7.92 -4.05 4.48
CA THR A 68 8.92 -5.13 4.52
C THR A 68 8.36 -6.32 5.28
N ASP A 69 8.44 -7.50 4.68
CA ASP A 69 7.93 -8.77 5.21
C ASP A 69 6.47 -8.67 5.70
N PRO A 70 5.53 -8.35 4.80
CA PRO A 70 4.11 -8.33 5.15
C PRO A 70 3.65 -9.72 5.61
N SER A 71 2.81 -9.73 6.64
CA SER A 71 2.24 -10.96 7.17
C SER A 71 1.07 -11.44 6.32
N ALA A 72 0.86 -12.76 6.24
CA ALA A 72 -0.34 -13.34 5.61
C ALA A 72 -1.58 -13.30 6.53
N SER A 73 -1.52 -12.53 7.62
CA SER A 73 -2.58 -12.48 8.62
C SER A 73 -3.74 -11.58 8.20
N ARG A 74 -4.85 -11.69 8.92
CA ARG A 74 -6.00 -10.81 8.76
C ARG A 74 -5.67 -9.34 9.06
N ASP A 75 -4.74 -9.07 9.98
CA ASP A 75 -4.38 -7.70 10.35
C ASP A 75 -3.71 -6.97 9.18
N PHE A 76 -2.85 -7.65 8.43
CA PHE A 76 -2.28 -7.11 7.18
C PHE A 76 -3.36 -6.86 6.13
N GLN A 77 -4.28 -7.80 5.95
CA GLN A 77 -5.37 -7.66 4.99
C GLN A 77 -6.28 -6.47 5.32
N ASP A 78 -6.62 -6.31 6.60
CA ASP A 78 -7.46 -5.21 7.09
C ASP A 78 -6.70 -3.87 6.93
N PHE A 79 -5.41 -3.81 7.30
CA PHE A 79 -4.55 -2.64 7.08
C PHE A 79 -4.48 -2.23 5.60
N ALA A 80 -4.18 -3.19 4.71
CA ALA A 80 -4.01 -2.90 3.30
C ALA A 80 -5.33 -2.47 2.66
N PHE A 81 -6.43 -3.16 2.98
CA PHE A 81 -7.75 -2.80 2.45
C PHE A 81 -8.22 -1.42 2.94
N GLU A 82 -7.99 -1.10 4.21
CA GLU A 82 -8.28 0.22 4.75
C GLU A 82 -7.50 1.31 4.03
N ALA A 83 -6.21 1.09 3.76
CA ALA A 83 -5.38 2.02 3.00
C ALA A 83 -5.89 2.20 1.56
N MET A 84 -6.36 1.13 0.90
CA MET A 84 -7.01 1.23 -0.42
C MET A 84 -8.28 2.09 -0.37
N VAL A 85 -9.14 1.89 0.64
CA VAL A 85 -10.41 2.60 0.76
C VAL A 85 -10.20 4.06 1.16
N ARG A 86 -9.32 4.35 2.11
CA ARG A 86 -9.07 5.72 2.61
C ARG A 86 -8.31 6.56 1.57
N PHE A 87 -7.33 5.98 0.89
CA PHE A 87 -6.37 6.74 0.09
C PHE A 87 -6.41 6.43 -1.42
N GLY A 88 -7.19 5.45 -1.85
CA GLY A 88 -7.21 5.00 -3.25
C GLY A 88 -5.97 4.21 -3.64
N PHE A 89 -5.21 3.69 -2.66
CA PHE A 89 -4.06 2.85 -2.96
C PHE A 89 -4.46 1.55 -3.66
N SER A 90 -3.53 1.03 -4.44
CA SER A 90 -3.51 -0.34 -4.93
C SER A 90 -2.34 -1.07 -4.26
N LEU A 91 -2.55 -2.34 -3.91
CA LEU A 91 -1.55 -3.21 -3.30
C LEU A 91 -0.96 -4.13 -4.36
N PHE A 92 0.36 -4.28 -4.37
CA PHE A 92 1.04 -5.32 -5.12
C PHE A 92 2.32 -5.74 -4.39
N PHE A 93 2.80 -6.94 -4.68
CA PHE A 93 4.05 -7.47 -4.13
C PHE A 93 5.19 -7.29 -5.14
N ASP A 94 6.42 -7.46 -4.67
CA ASP A 94 7.64 -7.39 -5.48
C ASP A 94 7.69 -8.42 -6.62
N ASP A 95 7.03 -9.57 -6.47
CA ASP A 95 6.84 -10.56 -7.54
C ASP A 95 5.82 -10.13 -8.61
N LEU A 96 5.09 -9.05 -8.35
CA LEU A 96 4.02 -8.48 -9.16
C LEU A 96 2.98 -9.52 -9.62
N ALA A 97 2.72 -10.57 -8.85
CA ALA A 97 1.80 -11.63 -9.27
C ALA A 97 0.37 -11.13 -9.48
N THR A 98 -0.14 -10.31 -8.57
CA THR A 98 -1.49 -9.74 -8.60
C THR A 98 -1.47 -8.31 -8.08
N ILE A 99 -2.22 -7.42 -8.73
CA ILE A 99 -2.47 -6.07 -8.25
C ILE A 99 -3.86 -6.03 -7.63
N TYR A 100 -3.96 -5.73 -6.35
CA TYR A 100 -5.23 -5.61 -5.64
C TYR A 100 -5.66 -4.15 -5.60
N SER A 101 -6.92 -3.87 -5.94
CA SER A 101 -7.48 -2.52 -5.86
C SER A 101 -8.92 -2.54 -5.36
N ALA A 102 -9.28 -1.56 -4.53
CA ALA A 102 -10.67 -1.31 -4.14
C ALA A 102 -11.42 -0.47 -5.21
N SER A 103 -10.68 0.19 -6.11
CA SER A 103 -11.25 1.03 -7.17
C SER A 103 -11.97 0.18 -8.23
N PRO A 104 -13.10 0.65 -8.79
CA PRO A 104 -13.71 0.04 -9.98
C PRO A 104 -12.84 0.16 -11.24
N ASP A 105 -11.96 1.16 -11.31
CA ASP A 105 -11.35 1.59 -12.57
C ASP A 105 -9.92 1.06 -12.69
N SER A 106 -9.75 -0.05 -13.43
CA SER A 106 -8.43 -0.59 -13.76
C SER A 106 -7.59 0.33 -14.66
N ASP A 107 -8.24 1.30 -15.31
CA ASP A 107 -7.60 2.26 -16.21
C ASP A 107 -6.67 3.24 -15.48
N ASP A 108 -6.81 3.35 -14.16
CA ASP A 108 -5.89 4.13 -13.33
C ASP A 108 -4.53 3.46 -13.19
N ILE A 109 -4.45 2.13 -13.30
CA ILE A 109 -3.19 1.40 -13.12
C ILE A 109 -2.29 1.56 -14.36
N PRO A 110 -1.01 1.93 -14.19
CA PRO A 110 -0.06 2.04 -15.29
C PRO A 110 0.00 0.76 -16.15
N LYS A 111 -0.07 0.92 -17.48
CA LYS A 111 0.00 -0.21 -18.44
C LYS A 111 1.24 -1.07 -18.29
N ALA A 112 2.35 -0.48 -17.83
CA ALA A 112 3.58 -1.23 -17.54
C ALA A 112 3.37 -2.24 -16.41
N LEU A 113 2.76 -1.83 -15.30
CA LEU A 113 2.44 -2.72 -14.19
C LEU A 113 1.42 -3.79 -14.59
N LEU A 114 0.42 -3.42 -15.39
CA LEU A 114 -0.56 -4.39 -15.91
C LEU A 114 0.07 -5.47 -16.79
N ARG A 115 1.04 -5.09 -17.64
CA ARG A 115 1.74 -6.02 -18.54
C ARG A 115 2.65 -6.97 -17.77
N ASP A 116 3.30 -6.45 -16.74
CA ASP A 116 4.29 -7.22 -15.97
C ASP A 116 3.60 -8.08 -14.88
N SER A 117 2.32 -7.80 -14.58
CA SER A 117 1.50 -8.60 -13.67
C SER A 117 1.04 -9.91 -14.28
N VAL A 118 1.21 -11.02 -13.53
CA VAL A 118 0.87 -12.37 -13.99
C VAL A 118 -0.65 -12.56 -14.07
N ASN A 119 -1.36 -12.11 -13.04
CA ASN A 119 -2.82 -12.30 -12.90
C ASN A 119 -3.61 -11.01 -13.19
N GLY A 120 -2.93 -9.90 -13.48
CA GLY A 120 -3.54 -8.60 -13.71
C GLY A 120 -4.07 -7.95 -12.43
N VAL A 121 -5.19 -7.24 -12.54
CA VAL A 121 -5.84 -6.53 -11.44
C VAL A 121 -6.97 -7.37 -10.87
N LYS A 122 -6.92 -7.62 -9.57
CA LYS A 122 -8.01 -8.21 -8.80
C LYS A 122 -8.71 -7.14 -7.99
N ARG A 123 -9.96 -6.86 -8.37
CA ARG A 123 -10.82 -5.97 -7.59
C ARG A 123 -11.21 -6.64 -6.27
N VAL A 124 -11.03 -5.92 -5.17
CA VAL A 124 -11.42 -6.35 -3.83
C VAL A 124 -12.46 -5.42 -3.24
N TYR A 125 -13.41 -6.00 -2.52
CA TYR A 125 -14.50 -5.29 -1.83
C TYR A 125 -14.42 -5.44 -0.32
N ARG A 126 -13.55 -6.36 0.16
CA ARG A 126 -13.30 -6.68 1.57
C ARG A 126 -11.87 -7.18 1.73
N ALA A 127 -11.31 -6.98 2.91
CA ALA A 127 -9.94 -7.34 3.27
C ALA A 127 -9.58 -8.82 2.99
N ASN A 128 -10.46 -9.75 3.34
CA ASN A 128 -10.22 -11.19 3.19
C ASN A 128 -10.09 -11.71 1.75
N GLN A 129 -10.18 -10.82 0.74
CA GLN A 129 -9.98 -11.14 -0.67
C GLN A 129 -8.54 -10.88 -1.13
N ILE A 130 -7.70 -10.27 -0.27
CA ILE A 130 -6.26 -10.07 -0.47
C ILE A 130 -5.53 -11.37 -0.08
N GLY A 131 -4.65 -11.88 -0.94
CA GLY A 131 -4.02 -13.19 -0.76
C GLY A 131 -2.67 -13.36 -1.43
#